data_AF-A0A538EY39-F1
#
_entry.id   AF-A0A538EY39-F1
#
_cell.length_a   1.000
_cell.length_b   1.000
_cell.length_c   1.000
_cell.angle_alpha   90.00
_cell.angle_beta   90.00
_cell.angle_gamma   90.00
#
_symmetry.space_group_name_H-M   'P 1'
#
loop_
_entity.id
_entity.type
_entity.pdbx_description
1 polymer ?
#
loop_
_entity_poly.entity_id
_entity_poly.type
_entity_poly.pdbx_seq_one_letter_code
_entity_poly.pdbx_strand_id
1 'polypeptide(L)'
;MTRRAALATALACSVGAPLTAAAPADAGMQTLRSSCARQDAADGSLANGVRLPIVFCDDGVPHAGGTTPNTGAVDALPVPERYDGYAGLPRKAPPEPGSGADSAGYLGLDADVTLPARSLWPPPRGGYPLIVLVHTCCSGDKRNFEAKTVDASGELWHYNSAWFAARGYVVLTYTSRGFVNGSGDGSTGQMQLDSRRYEVNDFQDLACQVAAQPAFHVNPSRVVVSGSSYGGGLSWLALTDPAWGCATAGHPKLRMRLAAAAPKYGWGDLAYSLIPNGTHTRDGLPPTDPAHPSDLSPFGFPRRSVVGALYATGVTGIPPEFDHTTFPSSIGGAAACLQSTDPYETNPLCAGLFSSVLGQVLRDSSPYYQNGFLARAR
;
A
#
# COMPACT_ATOMS: atom_id res chain seq x y z
N MET A 1 45.45 11.60 65.69
CA MET A 1 44.93 10.24 65.46
C MET A 1 43.55 10.33 64.83
N THR A 2 43.40 9.77 63.62
CA THR A 2 42.16 9.24 62.98
C THR A 2 40.89 10.13 62.97
N ARG A 3 40.64 10.83 61.85
CA ARG A 3 39.71 10.45 60.74
C ARG A 3 38.24 10.33 61.14
N ARG A 4 37.38 11.18 60.55
CA ARG A 4 36.14 10.76 59.87
C ARG A 4 35.64 11.86 58.92
N ALA A 5 35.51 11.47 57.66
CA ALA A 5 34.92 12.22 56.56
C ALA A 5 33.39 12.13 56.63
N ALA A 6 32.71 13.21 56.23
CA ALA A 6 31.31 13.17 55.83
C ALA A 6 31.21 13.85 54.45
N LEU A 7 30.94 13.04 53.42
CA LEU A 7 30.59 13.50 52.09
C LEU A 7 29.23 14.21 52.15
N ALA A 8 29.18 15.43 51.64
CA ALA A 8 27.95 16.11 51.27
C ALA A 8 27.68 15.81 49.78
N THR A 9 26.63 15.04 49.50
CA THR A 9 26.18 14.77 48.12
C THR A 9 25.15 15.83 47.76
N ALA A 10 25.52 16.74 46.86
CA ALA A 10 24.61 17.72 46.28
C ALA A 10 23.62 17.03 45.32
N LEU A 11 22.33 17.27 45.55
CA LEU A 11 21.24 16.83 44.69
C LEU A 11 21.18 17.74 43.46
N ALA A 12 21.67 17.28 42.32
CA ALA A 12 21.50 17.97 41.05
C ALA A 12 20.17 17.55 40.40
N CYS A 13 19.19 18.45 40.40
CA CYS A 13 17.98 18.34 39.61
C CYS A 13 18.32 18.53 38.12
N SER A 14 18.47 17.43 37.38
CA SER A 14 18.46 17.45 35.92
C SER A 14 17.02 17.35 35.42
N VAL A 15 16.51 18.48 34.94
CA VAL A 15 15.27 18.55 34.15
C VAL A 15 15.55 17.85 32.82
N GLY A 16 15.15 16.59 32.71
CA GLY A 16 15.11 15.88 31.44
C GLY A 16 13.93 16.37 30.61
N ALA A 17 14.19 17.25 29.65
CA ALA A 17 13.24 17.50 28.57
C ALA A 17 13.09 16.21 27.75
N PRO A 18 11.87 15.73 27.47
CA PRO A 18 11.70 14.64 26.53
C PRO A 18 12.12 15.14 25.15
N LEU A 19 13.21 14.59 24.63
CA LEU A 19 13.50 14.64 23.19
C LEU A 19 12.37 13.89 22.51
N THR A 20 11.37 14.63 22.04
CA THR A 20 10.44 14.16 21.03
C THR A 20 11.26 13.95 19.76
N ALA A 21 11.78 12.74 19.57
CA ALA A 21 12.32 12.34 18.28
C ALA A 21 11.17 12.44 17.28
N ALA A 22 11.24 13.42 16.37
CA ALA A 22 10.39 13.46 15.21
C ALA A 22 10.54 12.11 14.47
N ALA A 23 9.42 11.56 14.01
CA ALA A 23 9.40 10.29 13.31
C ALA A 23 10.33 10.32 12.08
N PRO A 24 10.86 9.16 11.63
CA PRO A 24 11.75 9.04 10.46
C PRO A 24 11.12 9.43 9.10
N ALA A 25 9.91 9.97 9.07
CA ALA A 25 9.19 10.36 7.85
C ALA A 25 9.95 11.37 6.95
N ASP A 26 10.90 12.12 7.50
CA ASP A 26 11.66 13.11 6.73
C ASP A 26 12.82 12.51 5.91
N ALA A 27 13.42 11.38 6.31
CA ALA A 27 14.63 10.86 5.66
C ALA A 27 14.35 10.33 4.25
N GLY A 28 13.43 9.37 4.11
CA GLY A 28 13.08 8.79 2.82
C GLY A 28 12.50 9.81 1.83
N MET A 29 11.65 10.71 2.31
CA MET A 29 11.05 11.76 1.47
C MET A 29 12.09 12.80 1.01
N GLN A 30 13.10 13.08 1.82
CA GLN A 30 14.22 13.92 1.39
C GLN A 30 15.06 13.24 0.30
N THR A 31 15.36 11.96 0.46
CA THR A 31 16.08 11.16 -0.55
C THR A 31 15.31 11.15 -1.88
N LEU A 32 14.01 10.80 -1.85
CA LEU A 32 13.13 10.82 -3.02
C LEU A 32 13.11 12.19 -3.71
N ARG A 33 13.05 13.28 -2.95
CA ARG A 33 13.07 14.62 -3.54
C ARG A 33 14.42 14.97 -4.20
N SER A 34 15.51 14.44 -3.67
CA SER A 34 16.85 14.73 -4.18
C SER A 34 17.14 14.01 -5.49
N SER A 35 16.44 12.92 -5.79
CA SER A 35 16.57 12.16 -7.04
C SER A 35 15.74 12.73 -8.20
N CYS A 36 14.87 13.70 -7.94
CA CYS A 36 13.98 14.29 -8.94
C CYS A 36 14.75 14.81 -10.16
N ALA A 37 14.51 14.20 -11.32
CA ALA A 37 15.12 14.54 -12.59
C ALA A 37 14.08 14.91 -13.65
N ARG A 38 14.41 15.87 -14.51
CA ARG A 38 13.56 16.24 -15.64
C ARG A 38 13.58 15.13 -16.69
N GLN A 39 12.42 14.83 -17.26
CA GLN A 39 12.28 13.92 -18.40
C GLN A 39 11.45 14.57 -19.53
N ASP A 40 11.59 14.04 -20.75
CA ASP A 40 10.69 14.35 -21.86
C ASP A 40 9.73 13.17 -22.08
N ALA A 41 8.46 13.36 -21.72
CA ALA A 41 7.43 12.35 -21.87
C ALA A 41 6.99 12.12 -23.32
N ALA A 42 7.48 12.91 -24.29
CA ALA A 42 7.15 12.70 -25.70
C ALA A 42 7.90 11.51 -26.31
N ASP A 43 9.20 11.38 -26.00
CA ASP A 43 10.07 10.35 -26.60
C ASP A 43 11.17 9.82 -25.66
N GLY A 44 11.23 10.30 -24.41
CA GLY A 44 12.23 9.91 -23.42
C GLY A 44 13.60 10.54 -23.64
N SER A 45 13.76 11.48 -24.58
CA SER A 45 15.04 12.09 -24.95
C SER A 45 15.09 13.57 -24.55
N LEU A 46 16.17 13.97 -23.88
CA LEU A 46 16.43 15.39 -23.64
C LEU A 46 17.27 16.04 -24.76
N ALA A 47 17.80 15.23 -25.69
CA ALA A 47 18.82 15.65 -26.66
C ALA A 47 18.27 16.50 -27.82
N ASN A 48 16.99 16.34 -28.14
CA ASN A 48 16.29 17.05 -29.23
C ASN A 48 15.41 18.20 -28.72
N GLY A 49 15.61 18.63 -27.48
CA GLY A 49 14.77 19.61 -26.80
C GLY A 49 13.53 18.96 -26.19
N VAL A 50 13.11 19.48 -25.03
CA VAL A 50 12.04 18.87 -24.24
C VAL A 50 10.67 19.31 -24.75
N ARG A 51 9.91 18.38 -25.34
CA ARG A 51 8.59 18.64 -25.93
C ARG A 51 7.47 18.51 -24.91
N LEU A 52 7.53 17.49 -24.05
CA LEU A 52 6.52 17.23 -23.03
C LEU A 52 7.20 17.04 -21.67
N PRO A 53 7.60 18.14 -21.02
CA PRO A 53 8.38 18.07 -19.79
C PRO A 53 7.57 17.47 -18.64
N ILE A 54 8.20 16.56 -17.90
CA ILE A 54 7.77 16.06 -16.59
C ILE A 54 9.00 16.02 -15.65
N VAL A 55 8.77 15.80 -14.36
CA VAL A 55 9.85 15.52 -13.39
C VAL A 55 9.55 14.18 -12.75
N PHE A 56 10.52 13.28 -12.75
CA PHE A 56 10.41 11.96 -12.14
C PHE A 56 11.36 11.89 -10.95
N CYS A 57 10.84 11.50 -9.80
CA CYS A 57 11.57 11.31 -8.56
C CYS A 57 11.51 9.81 -8.24
N ASP A 58 12.68 9.19 -8.16
CA ASP A 58 12.87 7.76 -7.92
C ASP A 58 13.52 7.58 -6.55
N ASP A 59 12.94 6.82 -5.65
CA ASP A 59 13.61 6.55 -4.36
C ASP A 59 14.83 5.63 -4.49
N GLY A 60 15.03 5.03 -5.67
CA GLY A 60 16.21 4.23 -6.03
C GLY A 60 16.05 2.74 -5.77
N VAL A 61 14.85 2.29 -5.38
CA VAL A 61 14.54 0.93 -4.87
C VAL A 61 15.38 0.58 -3.64
N PRO A 62 14.77 0.30 -2.47
CA PRO A 62 15.52 0.05 -1.25
C PRO A 62 16.38 -1.22 -1.33
N HIS A 63 17.63 -1.17 -0.86
CA HIS A 63 18.54 -2.34 -0.71
C HIS A 63 18.12 -3.37 0.35
N ALA A 64 16.87 -3.30 0.82
CA ALA A 64 16.30 -4.18 1.82
C ALA A 64 14.87 -4.50 1.42
N GLY A 65 14.34 -5.66 1.81
CA GLY A 65 13.00 -6.08 1.43
C GLY A 65 12.52 -7.30 2.19
N GLY A 66 11.23 -7.62 2.04
CA GLY A 66 10.60 -8.77 2.68
C GLY A 66 10.62 -8.62 4.20
N THR A 67 11.04 -9.66 4.94
CA THR A 67 11.16 -9.55 6.40
C THR A 67 12.47 -8.90 6.87
N THR A 68 13.32 -8.41 5.98
CA THR A 68 14.56 -7.68 6.36
C THR A 68 14.21 -6.21 6.66
N PRO A 69 14.42 -5.70 7.89
CA PRO A 69 14.02 -4.33 8.21
C PRO A 69 14.86 -3.27 7.49
N ASN A 70 14.19 -2.28 6.89
CA ASN A 70 14.81 -1.03 6.41
C ASN A 70 14.92 -0.06 7.60
N THR A 71 16.02 -0.15 8.34
CA THR A 71 16.18 0.57 9.61
C THR A 71 16.14 2.08 9.40
N GLY A 72 15.10 2.74 9.93
CA GLY A 72 14.90 4.17 9.78
C GLY A 72 14.36 4.61 8.41
N ALA A 73 14.00 3.66 7.53
CA ALA A 73 13.46 3.91 6.19
C ALA A 73 14.30 4.94 5.40
N VAL A 74 15.62 4.73 5.32
CA VAL A 74 16.55 5.73 4.75
C VAL A 74 16.34 5.91 3.25
N ASP A 75 16.12 4.80 2.54
CA ASP A 75 15.98 4.74 1.08
C ASP A 75 14.56 4.36 0.62
N ALA A 76 13.56 4.57 1.48
CA ALA A 76 12.16 4.22 1.21
C ALA A 76 11.21 5.17 1.94
N LEU A 77 9.93 5.21 1.58
CA LEU A 77 8.95 5.95 2.36
C LEU A 77 8.47 5.13 3.57
N PRO A 78 8.62 5.63 4.82
CA PRO A 78 8.22 4.88 6.00
C PRO A 78 6.69 4.85 6.12
N VAL A 79 6.13 3.68 6.38
CA VAL A 79 4.74 3.53 6.82
C VAL A 79 4.67 2.68 8.09
N PRO A 80 3.71 2.89 8.99
CA PRO A 80 3.48 1.97 10.10
C PRO A 80 3.37 0.52 9.62
N GLU A 81 4.07 -0.40 10.28
CA GLU A 81 3.86 -1.82 10.00
C GLU A 81 2.43 -2.23 10.37
N ARG A 82 1.88 -1.66 11.44
CA ARG A 82 0.52 -1.91 11.87
C ARG A 82 -0.18 -0.64 12.31
N TYR A 83 -1.50 -0.64 12.14
CA TYR A 83 -2.39 0.44 12.53
C TYR A 83 -3.45 -0.04 13.53
N ASP A 84 -3.92 0.85 14.39
CA ASP A 84 -4.98 0.60 15.36
C ASP A 84 -6.38 0.74 14.71
N GLY A 85 -6.64 -0.11 13.71
CA GLY A 85 -7.89 -0.11 12.93
C GLY A 85 -7.67 0.18 11.45
N TYR A 86 -8.70 0.75 10.80
CA TYR A 86 -8.67 1.08 9.37
C TYR A 86 -9.36 2.41 9.00
N ALA A 87 -10.02 3.07 9.95
CA ALA A 87 -10.86 4.22 9.66
C ALA A 87 -10.08 5.53 9.79
N GLY A 88 -10.10 6.35 8.73
CA GLY A 88 -9.62 7.72 8.71
C GLY A 88 -8.12 7.87 8.95
N LEU A 89 -7.30 6.94 8.44
CA LEU A 89 -5.88 6.74 8.75
C LEU A 89 -5.63 6.65 10.27
N PRO A 90 -5.68 5.43 10.86
CA PRO A 90 -5.56 5.24 12.29
C PRO A 90 -4.15 5.53 12.79
N ARG A 91 -4.01 5.63 14.12
CA ARG A 91 -2.70 5.70 14.77
C ARG A 91 -1.91 4.42 14.51
N LYS A 92 -0.59 4.55 14.48
CA LYS A 92 0.32 3.41 14.52
C LYS A 92 0.05 2.53 15.75
N ALA A 93 0.01 1.23 15.53
CA ALA A 93 -0.07 0.20 16.56
C ALA A 93 1.32 -0.46 16.78
N PRO A 94 1.49 -1.22 17.88
CA PRO A 94 2.70 -2.03 18.07
C PRO A 94 2.91 -3.01 16.89
N PRO A 95 4.15 -3.11 16.35
CA PRO A 95 4.41 -3.96 15.20
C PRO A 95 4.35 -5.45 15.56
N GLU A 96 4.07 -6.30 14.58
CA GLU A 96 4.14 -7.75 14.76
C GLU A 96 5.60 -8.25 14.74
N PRO A 97 6.00 -9.16 15.65
CA PRO A 97 7.35 -9.71 15.64
C PRO A 97 7.69 -10.40 14.32
N GLY A 98 8.85 -10.08 13.73
CA GLY A 98 9.32 -10.71 12.50
C GLY A 98 8.59 -10.27 11.23
N SER A 99 7.75 -9.24 11.30
CA SER A 99 7.02 -8.68 10.16
C SER A 99 7.90 -7.99 9.12
N GLY A 100 9.15 -7.63 9.46
CA GLY A 100 10.00 -6.76 8.64
C GLY A 100 9.98 -5.29 9.07
N ALA A 101 9.34 -4.98 10.21
CA ALA A 101 9.41 -3.66 10.83
C ALA A 101 10.79 -3.36 11.42
N ASP A 102 11.20 -2.10 11.34
CA ASP A 102 12.35 -1.59 12.07
C ASP A 102 12.08 -1.48 13.59
N SER A 103 13.09 -1.08 14.36
CA SER A 103 12.98 -0.94 15.82
C SER A 103 11.98 0.13 16.25
N ALA A 104 11.61 1.05 15.35
CA ALA A 104 10.58 2.04 15.58
C ALA A 104 9.20 1.55 15.14
N GLY A 105 9.06 0.38 14.52
CA GLY A 105 7.79 -0.18 14.05
C GLY A 105 7.33 0.33 12.70
N TYR A 106 8.25 0.79 11.84
CA TYR A 106 7.97 1.20 10.47
C TYR A 106 8.46 0.16 9.44
N LEU A 107 7.76 0.09 8.32
CA LEU A 107 8.20 -0.56 7.09
C LEU A 107 8.74 0.50 6.13
N GLY A 108 9.65 0.12 5.25
CA GLY A 108 10.01 0.94 4.09
C GLY A 108 9.22 0.48 2.87
N LEU A 109 8.46 1.39 2.26
CA LEU A 109 7.81 1.15 0.97
C LEU A 109 8.55 1.87 -0.15
N ASP A 110 8.83 1.11 -1.19
CA ASP A 110 9.45 1.56 -2.45
C ASP A 110 8.43 2.38 -3.26
N ALA A 111 8.69 3.66 -3.48
CA ALA A 111 7.71 4.61 -4.00
C ALA A 111 8.33 5.75 -4.81
N ASP A 112 7.69 6.04 -5.95
CA ASP A 112 8.12 7.07 -6.89
C ASP A 112 7.04 8.14 -7.08
N VAL A 113 7.50 9.33 -7.44
CA VAL A 113 6.62 10.47 -7.71
C VAL A 113 6.94 11.05 -9.08
N THR A 114 5.94 11.11 -9.95
CA THR A 114 6.02 11.83 -11.22
C THR A 114 5.22 13.12 -11.15
N LEU A 115 5.89 14.25 -11.33
CA LEU A 115 5.33 15.59 -11.20
C LEU A 115 5.07 16.21 -12.57
N PRO A 116 4.02 17.04 -12.69
CA PRO A 116 3.81 17.84 -13.87
C PRO A 116 4.87 18.95 -13.94
N ALA A 117 5.40 19.22 -15.14
CA ALA A 117 6.30 20.34 -15.29
C ALA A 117 5.56 21.67 -15.14
N ARG A 118 5.99 22.48 -14.16
CA ARG A 118 5.39 23.79 -13.86
C ARG A 118 5.42 24.78 -15.03
N SER A 119 6.35 24.61 -15.96
CA SER A 119 6.46 25.43 -17.16
C SER A 119 5.28 25.23 -18.12
N LEU A 120 4.73 24.02 -18.17
CA LEU A 120 3.58 23.70 -19.03
C LEU A 120 2.27 23.75 -18.23
N TRP A 121 2.33 23.31 -16.97
CA TRP A 121 1.20 23.24 -16.07
C TRP A 121 1.52 24.01 -14.79
N PRO A 122 1.35 25.34 -14.74
CA PRO A 122 1.50 26.07 -13.48
C PRO A 122 0.57 25.50 -12.40
N PRO A 123 0.97 25.44 -11.12
CA PRO A 123 0.13 24.89 -10.05
C PRO A 123 -1.24 25.57 -10.03
N PRO A 124 -2.35 24.82 -10.16
CA PRO A 124 -3.68 25.38 -10.05
C PRO A 124 -3.92 26.02 -8.68
N ARG A 125 -4.94 26.88 -8.58
CA ARG A 125 -5.38 27.37 -7.27
C ARG A 125 -5.78 26.17 -6.39
N GLY A 126 -5.07 26.01 -5.28
CA GLY A 126 -5.27 24.89 -4.36
C GLY A 126 -4.42 23.65 -4.64
N GLY A 127 -3.59 23.65 -5.68
CA GLY A 127 -2.66 22.56 -6.01
C GLY A 127 -3.12 21.62 -7.13
N TYR A 128 -2.21 20.75 -7.56
CA TYR A 128 -2.47 19.69 -8.54
C TYR A 128 -3.30 18.55 -7.93
N PRO A 129 -4.18 17.89 -8.71
CA PRO A 129 -4.73 16.60 -8.28
C PRO A 129 -3.60 15.57 -8.10
N LEU A 130 -3.75 14.74 -7.08
CA LEU A 130 -2.93 13.53 -6.89
C LEU A 130 -3.65 12.35 -7.52
N ILE A 131 -2.94 11.55 -8.31
CA ILE A 131 -3.39 10.20 -8.68
C ILE A 131 -2.39 9.18 -8.11
N VAL A 132 -2.90 8.20 -7.40
CA VAL A 132 -2.11 7.05 -6.93
C VAL A 132 -2.41 5.88 -7.84
N LEU A 133 -1.36 5.37 -8.49
CA LEU A 133 -1.39 4.19 -9.35
C LEU A 133 -0.69 3.05 -8.62
N VAL A 134 -1.44 2.02 -8.25
CA VAL A 134 -0.91 0.88 -7.50
C VAL A 134 -1.15 -0.41 -8.26
N HIS A 135 -0.16 -1.29 -8.32
CA HIS A 135 -0.36 -2.68 -8.75
C HIS A 135 0.66 -3.58 -8.07
N THR A 136 0.23 -4.27 -7.01
CA THR A 136 1.18 -4.98 -6.15
C THR A 136 0.60 -6.29 -5.66
N CYS A 137 0.63 -7.30 -6.50
CA CYS A 137 0.68 -8.69 -6.07
C CYS A 137 1.22 -9.54 -7.19
N CYS A 138 1.84 -10.65 -6.79
CA CYS A 138 1.89 -11.84 -7.60
C CYS A 138 2.78 -11.71 -8.86
N SER A 139 3.78 -10.81 -8.80
CA SER A 139 4.82 -10.44 -9.80
C SER A 139 4.73 -9.01 -10.39
N GLY A 140 4.26 -8.02 -9.64
CA GLY A 140 4.24 -6.61 -10.09
C GLY A 140 4.61 -5.63 -8.98
N ASP A 141 5.15 -4.48 -9.39
CA ASP A 141 5.70 -3.43 -8.53
C ASP A 141 5.34 -2.03 -9.06
N LYS A 142 5.92 -0.96 -8.47
CA LYS A 142 5.69 0.43 -8.88
C LYS A 142 5.85 0.67 -10.40
N ARG A 143 6.78 -0.05 -11.03
CA ARG A 143 7.11 0.07 -12.46
C ARG A 143 5.97 -0.39 -13.37
N ASN A 144 4.99 -1.15 -12.86
CA ASN A 144 3.81 -1.58 -13.63
C ASN A 144 2.96 -0.43 -14.17
N PHE A 145 3.10 0.78 -13.62
CA PHE A 145 2.45 2.00 -14.13
C PHE A 145 3.43 3.12 -14.46
N GLU A 146 4.74 2.86 -14.42
CA GLU A 146 5.74 3.85 -14.80
C GLU A 146 6.08 3.72 -16.28
N ALA A 147 6.21 4.87 -16.93
CA ALA A 147 6.71 4.93 -18.29
C ALA A 147 7.51 6.20 -18.50
N LYS A 148 8.53 6.10 -19.37
CA LYS A 148 9.29 7.28 -19.82
C LYS A 148 8.48 8.18 -20.76
N THR A 149 7.46 7.63 -21.43
CA THR A 149 6.68 8.33 -22.44
C THR A 149 5.18 8.15 -22.25
N VAL A 150 4.42 9.10 -22.77
CA VAL A 150 2.95 9.08 -22.74
C VAL A 150 2.36 7.96 -23.60
N ASP A 151 3.04 7.58 -24.69
CA ASP A 151 2.62 6.55 -25.65
C ASP A 151 3.31 5.19 -25.40
N ALA A 152 3.35 4.75 -24.14
CA ALA A 152 3.79 3.40 -23.78
C ALA A 152 2.88 2.31 -24.38
N SER A 153 3.34 1.06 -24.43
CA SER A 153 2.60 -0.06 -25.03
C SER A 153 1.72 -0.81 -24.03
N GLY A 154 0.78 -1.61 -24.55
CA GLY A 154 -0.01 -2.56 -23.75
C GLY A 154 -0.85 -1.89 -22.67
N GLU A 155 -0.78 -2.43 -21.45
CA GLU A 155 -1.54 -1.95 -20.29
C GLU A 155 -1.19 -0.50 -19.87
N LEU A 156 0.00 -0.02 -20.26
CA LEU A 156 0.50 1.32 -19.98
C LEU A 156 0.01 2.37 -20.99
N TRP A 157 -0.59 1.97 -22.12
CA TRP A 157 -1.01 2.92 -23.15
C TRP A 157 -2.04 3.91 -22.60
N HIS A 158 -1.65 5.18 -22.50
CA HIS A 158 -2.44 6.28 -21.94
C HIS A 158 -2.93 6.02 -20.51
N TYR A 159 -2.20 5.18 -19.77
CA TYR A 159 -2.51 4.78 -18.41
C TYR A 159 -1.22 4.49 -17.63
N ASN A 160 -0.38 5.53 -17.53
CA ASN A 160 0.92 5.45 -16.88
C ASN A 160 1.28 6.81 -16.25
N SER A 161 2.35 6.83 -15.47
CA SER A 161 2.79 8.01 -14.73
C SER A 161 3.10 9.21 -15.62
N ALA A 162 3.81 9.01 -16.73
CA ALA A 162 4.09 10.08 -17.70
C ALA A 162 2.81 10.63 -18.34
N TRP A 163 1.84 9.78 -18.71
CA TRP A 163 0.57 10.20 -19.30
C TRP A 163 -0.22 11.17 -18.41
N PHE A 164 -0.35 10.83 -17.13
CA PHE A 164 -1.07 11.65 -16.16
C PHE A 164 -0.26 12.89 -15.75
N ALA A 165 1.05 12.75 -15.51
CA ALA A 165 1.91 13.89 -15.16
C ALA A 165 1.97 14.94 -16.28
N ALA A 166 2.05 14.51 -17.54
CA ALA A 166 1.98 15.38 -18.71
C ALA A 166 0.64 16.11 -18.85
N ARG A 167 -0.36 15.81 -18.02
CA ARG A 167 -1.70 16.43 -17.98
C ARG A 167 -2.00 17.16 -16.68
N GLY A 168 -0.98 17.43 -15.86
CA GLY A 168 -1.14 18.24 -14.65
C GLY A 168 -1.51 17.46 -13.39
N TYR A 169 -1.30 16.14 -13.36
CA TYR A 169 -1.44 15.34 -12.15
C TYR A 169 -0.09 15.13 -11.47
N VAL A 170 -0.06 15.15 -10.15
CA VAL A 170 1.02 14.50 -9.40
C VAL A 170 0.68 13.01 -9.35
N VAL A 171 1.59 12.16 -9.79
CA VAL A 171 1.41 10.71 -9.80
C VAL A 171 2.28 10.09 -8.73
N LEU A 172 1.68 9.29 -7.85
CA LEU A 172 2.39 8.41 -6.92
C LEU A 172 2.25 6.97 -7.41
N THR A 173 3.37 6.29 -7.63
CA THR A 173 3.47 4.84 -7.84
C THR A 173 4.21 4.24 -6.66
N TYR A 174 3.77 3.09 -6.16
CA TYR A 174 4.48 2.42 -5.07
C TYR A 174 4.33 0.91 -5.14
N THR A 175 5.31 0.24 -4.58
CA THR A 175 5.38 -1.19 -4.36
C THR A 175 4.84 -1.48 -2.95
N SER A 176 3.90 -2.42 -2.81
CA SER A 176 3.27 -2.70 -1.52
C SER A 176 4.18 -3.51 -0.63
N ARG A 177 3.90 -3.43 0.67
CA ARG A 177 4.60 -4.17 1.73
C ARG A 177 4.88 -5.63 1.36
N GLY A 178 6.08 -6.06 1.69
CA GLY A 178 6.55 -7.44 1.50
C GLY A 178 6.85 -7.84 0.06
N PHE A 179 6.72 -6.95 -0.92
CA PHE A 179 7.12 -7.23 -2.30
C PHE A 179 8.58 -6.86 -2.53
N VAL A 180 9.34 -7.77 -3.14
CA VAL A 180 10.79 -7.67 -3.35
C VAL A 180 11.19 -8.17 -4.72
N ASN A 181 12.36 -7.75 -5.18
CA ASN A 181 12.95 -8.26 -6.42
C ASN A 181 13.64 -9.62 -6.22
N GLY A 182 14.22 -10.16 -7.29
CA GLY A 182 14.97 -11.43 -7.23
C GLY A 182 16.19 -11.45 -6.30
N SER A 183 16.70 -10.29 -5.88
CA SER A 183 17.77 -10.14 -4.89
C SER A 183 17.25 -9.99 -3.46
N GLY A 184 15.93 -9.92 -3.26
CA GLY A 184 15.30 -9.69 -1.95
C GLY A 184 15.22 -8.22 -1.55
N ASP A 185 15.52 -7.30 -2.46
CA ASP A 185 15.47 -5.85 -2.27
C ASP A 185 14.08 -5.31 -2.64
N GLY A 186 13.55 -4.31 -1.94
CA GLY A 186 12.27 -3.68 -2.27
C GLY A 186 11.49 -3.17 -1.06
N SER A 187 10.19 -3.47 -1.03
CA SER A 187 9.35 -3.09 0.10
C SER A 187 9.44 -4.11 1.22
N THR A 188 9.73 -3.63 2.44
CA THR A 188 9.74 -4.50 3.62
C THR A 188 8.32 -4.83 4.07
N GLY A 189 8.16 -5.82 4.94
CA GLY A 189 6.85 -6.23 5.44
C GLY A 189 6.41 -7.60 4.95
N GLN A 190 5.13 -7.86 5.15
CA GLN A 190 4.43 -9.00 4.57
C GLN A 190 3.13 -8.54 3.91
N MET A 191 2.82 -9.14 2.77
CA MET A 191 1.60 -8.88 2.00
C MET A 191 0.33 -9.24 2.79
N GLN A 192 -0.67 -8.38 2.75
CA GLN A 192 -1.91 -8.53 3.55
C GLN A 192 -3.17 -8.68 2.68
N LEU A 193 -3.02 -8.93 1.38
CA LEU A 193 -4.13 -9.20 0.44
C LEU A 193 -5.20 -8.11 0.44
N ASP A 194 -4.81 -6.87 0.16
CA ASP A 194 -5.66 -5.70 0.01
C ASP A 194 -6.45 -5.43 1.29
N SER A 195 -5.80 -5.59 2.44
CA SER A 195 -6.46 -5.35 3.71
C SER A 195 -6.60 -3.86 4.00
N ARG A 196 -7.81 -3.41 4.34
CA ARG A 196 -8.04 -2.04 4.82
C ARG A 196 -7.24 -1.67 6.06
N ARG A 197 -6.84 -2.67 6.86
CA ARG A 197 -6.05 -2.45 8.08
C ARG A 197 -4.58 -2.21 7.80
N TYR A 198 -4.14 -2.47 6.57
CA TYR A 198 -2.74 -2.39 6.18
C TYR A 198 -2.58 -1.59 4.89
N GLU A 199 -2.87 -2.16 3.72
CA GLU A 199 -2.52 -1.57 2.43
C GLU A 199 -3.35 -0.33 2.04
N VAL A 200 -4.61 -0.23 2.50
CA VAL A 200 -5.36 1.04 2.36
C VAL A 200 -4.80 2.12 3.29
N ASN A 201 -4.39 1.76 4.51
CA ASN A 201 -3.73 2.70 5.41
C ASN A 201 -2.37 3.15 4.85
N ASP A 202 -1.60 2.25 4.23
CA ASP A 202 -0.34 2.60 3.55
C ASP A 202 -0.57 3.58 2.41
N PHE A 203 -1.56 3.31 1.55
CA PHE A 203 -1.99 4.25 0.51
C PHE A 203 -2.31 5.63 1.11
N GLN A 204 -3.09 5.67 2.19
CA GLN A 204 -3.48 6.91 2.85
C GLN A 204 -2.29 7.66 3.46
N ASP A 205 -1.37 6.92 4.09
CA ASP A 205 -0.17 7.47 4.73
C ASP A 205 0.82 8.01 3.69
N LEU A 206 1.13 7.26 2.64
CA LEU A 206 1.97 7.71 1.53
C LEU A 206 1.38 8.94 0.83
N ALA A 207 0.06 8.95 0.58
CA ALA A 207 -0.62 10.11 0.01
C ALA A 207 -0.49 11.35 0.92
N CYS A 208 -0.59 11.17 2.24
CA CYS A 208 -0.35 12.23 3.22
C CYS A 208 1.08 12.77 3.15
N GLN A 209 2.08 11.90 3.10
CA GLN A 209 3.50 12.28 3.02
C GLN A 209 3.78 13.07 1.73
N VAL A 210 3.29 12.60 0.58
CA VAL A 210 3.42 13.28 -0.72
C VAL A 210 2.71 14.63 -0.69
N ALA A 211 1.48 14.69 -0.16
CA ALA A 211 0.71 15.93 -0.13
C ALA A 211 1.28 16.97 0.84
N ALA A 212 1.99 16.54 1.87
CA ALA A 212 2.67 17.42 2.80
C ALA A 212 3.90 18.11 2.19
N GLN A 213 4.43 17.62 1.05
CA GLN A 213 5.57 18.24 0.40
C GLN A 213 5.18 19.54 -0.33
N PRO A 214 5.65 20.72 0.14
CA PRO A 214 5.29 21.99 -0.50
C PRO A 214 5.79 22.06 -1.95
N ALA A 215 6.90 21.39 -2.25
CA ALA A 215 7.48 21.33 -3.60
C ALA A 215 6.56 20.61 -4.62
N PHE A 216 5.69 19.71 -4.16
CA PHE A 216 4.80 18.94 -5.04
C PHE A 216 3.47 19.65 -5.30
N HIS A 217 3.10 20.65 -4.49
CA HIS A 217 1.86 21.44 -4.63
C HIS A 217 0.60 20.57 -4.80
N VAL A 218 0.46 19.49 -4.04
CA VAL A 218 -0.72 18.64 -4.12
C VAL A 218 -1.94 19.33 -3.51
N ASN A 219 -3.10 19.14 -4.13
CA ASN A 219 -4.40 19.46 -3.57
C ASN A 219 -4.93 18.26 -2.79
N PRO A 220 -4.97 18.32 -1.45
CA PRO A 220 -5.35 17.17 -0.63
C PRO A 220 -6.83 16.79 -0.75
N SER A 221 -7.66 17.66 -1.35
CA SER A 221 -9.08 17.38 -1.63
C SER A 221 -9.35 16.81 -3.03
N ARG A 222 -8.30 16.53 -3.81
CA ARG A 222 -8.38 16.00 -5.18
C ARG A 222 -7.46 14.79 -5.35
N VAL A 223 -7.73 13.75 -4.57
CA VAL A 223 -6.99 12.48 -4.67
C VAL A 223 -7.78 11.49 -5.52
N VAL A 224 -7.12 10.87 -6.49
CA VAL A 224 -7.65 9.77 -7.28
C VAL A 224 -6.85 8.52 -6.94
N VAL A 225 -7.53 7.40 -6.80
CA VAL A 225 -6.87 6.09 -6.65
C VAL A 225 -7.27 5.21 -7.82
N SER A 226 -6.31 4.52 -8.38
CA SER A 226 -6.52 3.72 -9.57
C SER A 226 -5.46 2.63 -9.66
N GLY A 227 -5.76 1.61 -10.46
CA GLY A 227 -4.88 0.47 -10.63
C GLY A 227 -5.63 -0.66 -11.31
N SER A 228 -4.90 -1.72 -11.63
CA SER A 228 -5.45 -2.86 -12.33
C SER A 228 -5.28 -4.13 -11.51
N SER A 229 -6.15 -5.13 -11.74
CA SER A 229 -6.15 -6.37 -10.96
C SER A 229 -6.13 -6.05 -9.45
N TYR A 230 -5.02 -6.33 -8.76
CA TYR A 230 -4.74 -5.95 -7.37
C TYR A 230 -5.00 -4.49 -7.07
N GLY A 231 -4.44 -3.59 -7.86
CA GLY A 231 -4.73 -2.16 -7.69
C GLY A 231 -6.19 -1.79 -7.92
N GLY A 232 -6.92 -2.58 -8.71
CA GLY A 232 -8.35 -2.40 -8.91
C GLY A 232 -9.16 -2.78 -7.66
N GLY A 233 -8.77 -3.85 -6.95
CA GLY A 233 -9.31 -4.22 -5.65
C GLY A 233 -9.08 -3.14 -4.60
N LEU A 234 -7.82 -2.73 -4.41
CA LEU A 234 -7.45 -1.62 -3.53
C LEU A 234 -8.23 -0.34 -3.85
N SER A 235 -8.37 0.01 -5.14
CA SER A 235 -9.14 1.18 -5.56
C SER A 235 -10.60 1.14 -5.11
N TRP A 236 -11.25 -0.03 -5.17
CA TRP A 236 -12.59 -0.20 -4.62
C TRP A 236 -12.62 -0.08 -3.09
N LEU A 237 -11.62 -0.63 -2.40
CA LEU A 237 -11.54 -0.58 -0.94
C LEU A 237 -11.29 0.83 -0.41
N ALA A 238 -10.45 1.60 -1.08
CA ALA A 238 -10.16 2.98 -0.74
C ALA A 238 -11.42 3.86 -0.75
N LEU A 239 -12.41 3.57 -1.62
CA LEU A 239 -13.71 4.25 -1.58
C LEU A 239 -14.43 4.08 -0.24
N THR A 240 -14.21 2.97 0.47
CA THR A 240 -14.92 2.67 1.73
C THR A 240 -14.44 3.51 2.91
N ASP A 241 -13.32 4.23 2.75
CA ASP A 241 -12.79 5.21 3.69
C ASP A 241 -12.23 6.44 2.94
N PRO A 242 -13.11 7.26 2.30
CA PRO A 242 -12.70 8.23 1.29
C PRO A 242 -12.14 9.53 1.86
N ALA A 243 -12.11 9.70 3.19
CA ALA A 243 -11.61 10.90 3.85
C ALA A 243 -10.83 10.54 5.11
N TRP A 244 -9.61 11.05 5.24
CA TRP A 244 -8.70 10.70 6.33
C TRP A 244 -7.87 11.89 6.80
N GLY A 245 -7.27 11.77 7.99
CA GLY A 245 -6.36 12.77 8.56
C GLY A 245 -4.92 12.29 8.55
N CYS A 246 -3.97 13.19 8.34
CA CYS A 246 -2.55 12.83 8.21
C CYS A 246 -1.77 12.89 9.52
N ALA A 247 -2.42 12.72 10.67
CA ALA A 247 -1.75 12.80 11.96
C ALA A 247 -0.72 11.68 12.16
N THR A 248 -1.02 10.48 11.67
CA THR A 248 -0.12 9.31 11.71
C THR A 248 1.14 9.54 10.89
N ALA A 249 0.99 10.13 9.70
CA ALA A 249 2.09 10.59 8.85
C ALA A 249 2.82 11.85 9.39
N GLY A 250 2.55 12.30 10.62
CA GLY A 250 3.21 13.48 11.22
C GLY A 250 2.64 14.84 10.82
N HIS A 251 1.54 14.89 10.08
CA HIS A 251 0.91 16.12 9.56
C HIS A 251 -0.52 16.32 10.09
N PRO A 252 -0.72 16.60 11.40
CA PRO A 252 -2.03 16.54 12.07
C PRO A 252 -3.08 17.55 11.56
N LYS A 253 -2.64 18.59 10.83
CA LYS A 253 -3.52 19.61 10.24
C LYS A 253 -3.95 19.27 8.82
N LEU A 254 -3.26 18.34 8.15
CA LEU A 254 -3.58 17.95 6.78
C LEU A 254 -4.72 16.94 6.77
N ARG A 255 -5.68 17.17 5.87
CA ARG A 255 -6.89 16.37 5.68
C ARG A 255 -7.02 16.03 4.22
N MET A 256 -7.12 14.74 3.94
CA MET A 256 -7.15 14.21 2.59
C MET A 256 -8.55 13.72 2.24
N ARG A 257 -8.88 13.74 0.94
CA ARG A 257 -10.14 13.21 0.44
C ARG A 257 -10.01 12.67 -0.98
N LEU A 258 -10.57 11.48 -1.20
CA LEU A 258 -10.79 10.93 -2.53
C LEU A 258 -11.81 11.78 -3.29
N ALA A 259 -11.43 12.19 -4.49
CA ALA A 259 -12.31 12.75 -5.50
C ALA A 259 -12.88 11.67 -6.42
N ALA A 260 -12.12 10.60 -6.68
CA ALA A 260 -12.56 9.47 -7.49
C ALA A 260 -11.75 8.20 -7.19
N ALA A 261 -12.33 7.04 -7.51
CA ALA A 261 -11.59 5.81 -7.73
C ALA A 261 -11.89 5.29 -9.14
N ALA A 262 -10.86 4.80 -9.82
CA ALA A 262 -10.96 4.26 -11.18
C ALA A 262 -10.35 2.84 -11.24
N PRO A 263 -11.07 1.82 -10.73
CA PRO A 263 -10.59 0.45 -10.70
C PRO A 263 -10.64 -0.21 -12.09
N LYS A 264 -9.55 -0.86 -12.52
CA LYS A 264 -9.46 -1.58 -13.80
C LYS A 264 -9.47 -3.11 -13.56
N TYR A 265 -10.52 -3.79 -14.02
CA TYR A 265 -10.73 -5.25 -13.92
C TYR A 265 -10.38 -5.90 -12.56
N GLY A 266 -10.53 -5.14 -11.47
CA GLY A 266 -10.32 -5.63 -10.10
C GLY A 266 -11.52 -6.40 -9.54
N TRP A 267 -11.70 -6.36 -8.22
CA TRP A 267 -12.75 -7.09 -7.51
C TRP A 267 -13.48 -6.20 -6.50
N GLY A 268 -14.76 -6.50 -6.29
CA GLY A 268 -15.55 -5.97 -5.17
C GLY A 268 -15.63 -6.91 -3.96
N ASP A 269 -15.22 -8.16 -4.12
CA ASP A 269 -15.14 -9.19 -3.07
C ASP A 269 -13.97 -10.12 -3.45
N LEU A 270 -12.89 -10.07 -2.67
CA LEU A 270 -11.70 -10.89 -2.95
C LEU A 270 -11.98 -12.37 -2.71
N ALA A 271 -12.73 -12.71 -1.65
CA ALA A 271 -13.06 -14.09 -1.33
C ALA A 271 -13.90 -14.71 -2.46
N TYR A 272 -14.95 -14.03 -2.90
CA TYR A 272 -15.79 -14.50 -4.01
C TYR A 272 -15.03 -14.61 -5.33
N SER A 273 -14.08 -13.70 -5.59
CA SER A 273 -13.25 -13.73 -6.81
C SER A 273 -12.37 -14.98 -6.88
N LEU A 274 -11.92 -15.50 -5.74
CA LEU A 274 -11.07 -16.68 -5.62
C LEU A 274 -11.87 -17.97 -5.38
N ILE A 275 -12.99 -17.89 -4.65
CA ILE A 275 -13.82 -18.99 -4.15
C ILE A 275 -15.30 -18.68 -4.49
N PRO A 276 -15.70 -18.77 -5.77
CA PRO A 276 -17.08 -18.50 -6.17
C PRO A 276 -18.06 -19.59 -5.73
N ASN A 277 -19.36 -19.32 -5.90
CA ASN A 277 -20.48 -20.25 -5.74
C ASN A 277 -20.70 -20.81 -4.32
N GLY A 278 -20.12 -20.18 -3.30
CA GLY A 278 -20.39 -20.52 -1.91
C GLY A 278 -21.54 -19.68 -1.35
N THR A 279 -21.18 -18.48 -0.90
CA THR A 279 -22.04 -17.55 -0.17
C THR A 279 -23.16 -16.94 -1.02
N HIS A 280 -23.05 -16.98 -2.35
CA HIS A 280 -24.05 -16.47 -3.28
C HIS A 280 -24.84 -17.62 -3.91
N THR A 281 -25.95 -18.03 -3.27
CA THR A 281 -26.83 -19.08 -3.80
C THR A 281 -27.82 -18.54 -4.83
N ARG A 282 -28.21 -19.36 -5.81
CA ARG A 282 -29.13 -18.97 -6.90
C ARG A 282 -30.48 -18.46 -6.38
N ASP A 283 -30.98 -19.05 -5.31
CA ASP A 283 -32.35 -18.84 -4.80
C ASP A 283 -32.37 -17.97 -3.53
N GLY A 284 -31.22 -17.40 -3.15
CA GLY A 284 -31.07 -16.51 -2.01
C GLY A 284 -30.61 -15.12 -2.45
N LEU A 285 -30.98 -14.10 -1.68
CA LEU A 285 -30.28 -12.83 -1.79
C LEU A 285 -28.84 -13.04 -1.33
N PRO A 286 -27.84 -12.46 -2.03
CA PRO A 286 -26.47 -12.44 -1.56
C PRO A 286 -26.40 -11.95 -0.10
N PRO A 287 -25.59 -12.60 0.74
CA PRO A 287 -25.38 -12.13 2.10
C PRO A 287 -24.73 -10.75 2.04
N THR A 288 -25.22 -9.85 2.86
CA THR A 288 -24.65 -8.50 2.94
C THR A 288 -23.76 -8.35 4.17
N ASP A 289 -23.87 -9.22 5.18
CA ASP A 289 -23.09 -9.13 6.43
C ASP A 289 -22.20 -10.37 6.61
N PRO A 290 -20.87 -10.26 6.44
CA PRO A 290 -19.96 -11.39 6.54
C PRO A 290 -19.77 -11.89 7.98
N ALA A 291 -20.36 -11.21 8.98
CA ALA A 291 -20.30 -11.63 10.38
C ALA A 291 -21.24 -12.82 10.71
N HIS A 292 -22.19 -13.16 9.84
CA HIS A 292 -23.10 -14.27 10.09
C HIS A 292 -22.54 -15.61 9.58
N PRO A 293 -22.41 -16.64 10.43
CA PRO A 293 -21.86 -17.94 10.02
C PRO A 293 -22.67 -18.67 8.94
N SER A 294 -23.98 -18.44 8.85
CA SER A 294 -24.85 -18.94 7.76
C SER A 294 -24.42 -18.42 6.40
N ASP A 295 -23.77 -17.26 6.38
CA ASP A 295 -23.40 -16.55 5.16
C ASP A 295 -22.06 -17.05 4.61
N LEU A 296 -21.42 -17.99 5.30
CA LEU A 296 -20.16 -18.64 4.92
C LEU A 296 -20.34 -20.10 4.46
N SER A 297 -21.58 -20.60 4.44
CA SER A 297 -21.92 -21.97 4.08
C SER A 297 -23.02 -22.00 3.02
N PRO A 298 -22.84 -22.72 1.90
CA PRO A 298 -21.65 -23.51 1.55
C PRO A 298 -20.42 -22.61 1.29
N PHE A 299 -19.20 -23.13 1.51
CA PHE A 299 -17.96 -22.35 1.34
C PHE A 299 -17.70 -21.94 -0.12
N GLY A 300 -18.08 -22.79 -1.08
CA GLY A 300 -17.86 -22.59 -2.50
C GLY A 300 -16.68 -23.40 -3.05
N PHE A 301 -16.41 -23.24 -4.34
CA PHE A 301 -15.38 -24.01 -5.04
C PHE A 301 -14.24 -23.10 -5.50
N PRO A 302 -13.01 -23.26 -4.96
CA PRO A 302 -11.88 -22.43 -5.33
C PRO A 302 -11.55 -22.53 -6.82
N ARG A 303 -11.21 -21.40 -7.44
CA ARG A 303 -10.58 -21.35 -8.77
C ARG A 303 -9.13 -21.82 -8.65
N ARG A 304 -8.93 -23.14 -8.50
CA ARG A 304 -7.61 -23.73 -8.15
C ARG A 304 -6.48 -23.28 -9.08
N SER A 305 -6.72 -23.20 -10.39
CA SER A 305 -5.72 -22.72 -11.35
C SER A 305 -5.32 -21.26 -11.10
N VAL A 306 -6.29 -20.39 -10.80
CA VAL A 306 -6.04 -18.97 -10.51
C VAL A 306 -5.34 -18.81 -9.16
N VAL A 307 -5.87 -19.41 -8.09
CA VAL A 307 -5.26 -19.37 -6.75
C VAL A 307 -3.84 -19.94 -6.79
N GLY A 308 -3.66 -21.08 -7.47
CA GLY A 308 -2.37 -21.74 -7.60
C GLY A 308 -1.37 -20.89 -8.36
N ALA A 309 -1.78 -20.30 -9.48
CA ALA A 309 -0.93 -19.39 -10.25
C ALA A 309 -0.56 -18.15 -9.42
N LEU A 310 -1.52 -17.42 -8.86
CA LEU A 310 -1.26 -16.20 -8.09
C LEU A 310 -0.36 -16.45 -6.87
N TYR A 311 -0.59 -17.56 -6.15
CA TYR A 311 0.26 -17.91 -5.02
C TYR A 311 1.67 -18.33 -5.46
N ALA A 312 1.79 -19.17 -6.50
CA ALA A 312 3.08 -19.59 -7.01
C ALA A 312 3.88 -18.39 -7.53
N THR A 313 3.29 -17.54 -8.37
CA THR A 313 3.96 -16.36 -8.91
C THR A 313 4.24 -15.31 -7.84
N GLY A 314 3.41 -15.24 -6.81
CA GLY A 314 3.71 -14.44 -5.62
C GLY A 314 4.91 -14.98 -4.85
N VAL A 315 5.01 -16.28 -4.60
CA VAL A 315 6.13 -16.84 -3.81
C VAL A 315 7.44 -16.92 -4.61
N THR A 316 7.37 -17.21 -5.91
CA THR A 316 8.56 -17.44 -6.74
C THR A 316 8.91 -16.30 -7.67
N GLY A 317 7.98 -15.41 -8.00
CA GLY A 317 8.12 -14.42 -9.08
C GLY A 317 7.90 -14.99 -10.48
N ILE A 318 7.91 -14.12 -11.50
CA ILE A 318 7.86 -14.47 -12.93
C ILE A 318 9.01 -13.77 -13.69
N PRO A 319 9.97 -14.53 -14.27
CA PRO A 319 10.21 -15.97 -14.06
C PRO A 319 10.42 -16.32 -12.56
N PRO A 320 10.38 -17.61 -12.17
CA PRO A 320 10.81 -18.00 -10.83
C PRO A 320 12.21 -17.46 -10.50
N GLU A 321 12.43 -16.99 -9.27
CA GLU A 321 13.62 -16.25 -8.77
C GLU A 321 13.67 -14.75 -9.12
N PHE A 322 12.57 -14.18 -9.62
CA PHE A 322 12.42 -12.74 -9.87
C PHE A 322 11.54 -12.08 -8.81
N ASP A 323 10.93 -10.95 -9.17
CA ASP A 323 10.11 -10.14 -8.28
C ASP A 323 8.97 -10.95 -7.66
N HIS A 324 8.99 -11.06 -6.34
CA HIS A 324 8.16 -11.95 -5.55
C HIS A 324 7.67 -11.25 -4.28
N THR A 325 6.84 -11.95 -3.51
CA THR A 325 6.08 -11.45 -2.39
C THR A 325 6.35 -12.31 -1.17
N THR A 326 6.59 -11.64 -0.05
CA THR A 326 6.67 -12.23 1.28
C THR A 326 5.26 -12.36 1.84
N PHE A 327 4.72 -13.57 1.85
CA PHE A 327 3.44 -13.86 2.48
C PHE A 327 3.60 -14.25 3.96
N PRO A 328 2.66 -13.87 4.85
CA PRO A 328 2.54 -14.47 6.16
C PRO A 328 2.20 -15.98 6.01
N SER A 329 2.62 -16.77 6.99
CA SER A 329 2.40 -18.23 6.99
C SER A 329 0.92 -18.62 6.91
N SER A 330 0.01 -17.78 7.41
CA SER A 330 -1.44 -17.97 7.31
C SER A 330 -1.93 -17.99 5.86
N ILE A 331 -1.36 -17.15 4.98
CA ILE A 331 -1.69 -17.15 3.54
C ILE A 331 -1.14 -18.40 2.86
N GLY A 332 0.06 -18.86 3.22
CA GLY A 332 0.59 -20.13 2.74
C GLY A 332 -0.28 -21.33 3.14
N GLY A 333 -0.76 -21.36 4.38
CA GLY A 333 -1.71 -22.38 4.85
C GLY A 333 -3.06 -22.31 4.12
N ALA A 334 -3.58 -21.10 3.87
CA ALA A 334 -4.80 -20.90 3.08
C ALA A 334 -4.64 -21.41 1.65
N ALA A 335 -3.52 -21.09 0.97
CA ALA A 335 -3.24 -21.58 -0.37
C ALA A 335 -3.17 -23.12 -0.41
N ALA A 336 -2.50 -23.74 0.57
CA ALA A 336 -2.43 -25.21 0.68
C ALA A 336 -3.83 -25.83 0.87
N CYS A 337 -4.68 -25.25 1.72
CA CYS A 337 -6.08 -25.67 1.85
C CYS A 337 -6.85 -25.55 0.52
N LEU A 338 -6.76 -24.42 -0.17
CA LEU A 338 -7.53 -24.17 -1.40
C LEU A 338 -7.12 -25.09 -2.57
N GLN A 339 -5.88 -25.60 -2.55
CA GLN A 339 -5.38 -26.61 -3.49
C GLN A 339 -5.72 -28.06 -3.09
N SER A 340 -6.24 -28.28 -1.88
CA SER A 340 -6.62 -29.61 -1.38
C SER A 340 -7.99 -30.08 -1.94
N THR A 341 -8.43 -31.26 -1.52
CA THR A 341 -9.69 -31.87 -1.94
C THR A 341 -10.89 -31.42 -1.09
N ASP A 342 -12.04 -31.33 -1.75
CA ASP A 342 -13.37 -31.18 -1.14
C ASP A 342 -13.76 -32.45 -0.35
N PRO A 343 -14.56 -32.38 0.74
CA PRO A 343 -15.15 -31.18 1.37
C PRO A 343 -14.18 -30.37 2.24
N TYR A 344 -14.06 -29.08 1.93
CA TYR A 344 -13.11 -28.15 2.56
C TYR A 344 -13.43 -27.92 4.05
N GLU A 345 -14.71 -27.80 4.40
CA GLU A 345 -15.21 -27.52 5.74
C GLU A 345 -14.83 -28.61 6.76
N THR A 346 -14.61 -29.84 6.29
CA THR A 346 -14.18 -30.97 7.12
C THR A 346 -12.70 -31.30 6.97
N ASN A 347 -11.98 -30.60 6.09
CA ASN A 347 -10.57 -30.86 5.85
C ASN A 347 -9.70 -30.19 6.94
N PRO A 348 -8.91 -30.96 7.71
CA PRO A 348 -8.06 -30.40 8.76
C PRO A 348 -7.05 -29.37 8.26
N LEU A 349 -6.60 -29.46 7.00
CA LEU A 349 -5.71 -28.46 6.39
C LEU A 349 -6.37 -27.09 6.27
N CYS A 350 -7.70 -27.04 6.25
CA CYS A 350 -8.48 -25.83 6.09
C CYS A 350 -8.89 -25.17 7.40
N ALA A 351 -8.58 -25.77 8.56
CA ALA A 351 -8.94 -25.21 9.86
C ALA A 351 -8.43 -23.77 10.04
N GLY A 352 -7.20 -23.46 9.60
CA GLY A 352 -6.63 -22.11 9.65
C GLY A 352 -7.35 -21.12 8.74
N LEU A 353 -7.76 -21.55 7.54
CA LEU A 353 -8.51 -20.72 6.60
C LEU A 353 -9.84 -20.28 7.20
N PHE A 354 -10.64 -21.22 7.72
CA PHE A 354 -11.95 -20.92 8.28
C PHE A 354 -11.89 -20.15 9.60
N SER A 355 -10.92 -20.46 10.47
CA SER A 355 -10.82 -19.83 11.79
C SER A 355 -10.23 -18.41 11.76
N SER A 356 -9.46 -18.05 10.74
CA SER A 356 -8.79 -16.74 10.69
C SER A 356 -8.87 -16.04 9.34
N VAL A 357 -8.31 -16.65 8.28
CA VAL A 357 -8.04 -15.96 7.02
C VAL A 357 -9.32 -15.54 6.29
N LEU A 358 -10.31 -16.44 6.15
CA LEU A 358 -11.53 -16.14 5.40
C LEU A 358 -12.29 -14.97 6.03
N GLY A 359 -12.48 -15.01 7.35
CA GLY A 359 -13.14 -13.93 8.08
C GLY A 359 -12.40 -12.59 7.95
N GLN A 360 -11.07 -12.60 7.92
CA GLN A 360 -10.28 -11.39 7.69
C GLN A 360 -10.46 -10.87 6.26
N VAL A 361 -10.35 -11.71 5.23
CA VAL A 361 -10.53 -11.30 3.83
C VAL A 361 -11.93 -10.72 3.57
N LEU A 362 -12.97 -11.33 4.14
CA LEU A 362 -14.35 -10.83 3.99
C LEU A 362 -14.55 -9.49 4.71
N ARG A 363 -13.97 -9.31 5.90
CA ARG A 363 -14.10 -8.06 6.64
C ARG A 363 -13.22 -6.95 6.08
N ASP A 364 -12.00 -7.26 5.68
CA ASP A 364 -10.96 -6.26 5.47
C ASP A 364 -10.58 -6.08 4.00
N SER A 365 -10.80 -7.08 3.14
CA SER A 365 -10.38 -7.08 1.72
C SER A 365 -11.54 -7.16 0.72
N SER A 366 -12.76 -6.94 1.19
CA SER A 366 -13.98 -7.05 0.37
C SER A 366 -14.86 -5.78 0.50
N PRO A 367 -14.79 -4.85 -0.46
CA PRO A 367 -15.63 -3.64 -0.51
C PRO A 367 -17.13 -3.92 -0.42
N TYR A 368 -17.56 -5.06 -0.98
CA TYR A 368 -18.95 -5.48 -1.06
C TYR A 368 -19.65 -5.52 0.29
N TYR A 369 -18.96 -6.01 1.33
CA TYR A 369 -19.50 -6.13 2.67
C TYR A 369 -19.45 -4.83 3.49
N GLN A 370 -19.01 -3.71 2.90
CA GLN A 370 -18.88 -2.42 3.59
C GLN A 370 -20.18 -1.62 3.57
N ASN A 371 -21.30 -2.27 3.93
CA ASN A 371 -22.65 -1.69 3.88
C ASN A 371 -22.78 -0.38 4.64
N GLY A 372 -22.07 -0.25 5.78
CA GLY A 372 -22.09 0.99 6.56
C GLY A 372 -21.63 2.18 5.74
N PHE A 373 -20.64 2.01 4.87
CA PHE A 373 -20.22 3.04 3.92
C PHE A 373 -21.26 3.23 2.81
N LEU A 374 -21.66 2.15 2.13
CA LEU A 374 -22.58 2.21 0.99
C LEU A 374 -23.95 2.82 1.35
N ALA A 375 -24.41 2.59 2.59
CA ALA A 375 -25.65 3.19 3.10
C ALA A 375 -25.56 4.71 3.29
N ARG A 376 -24.36 5.25 3.61
CA ARG A 376 -24.11 6.70 3.77
C ARG A 376 -23.85 7.42 2.46
N ALA A 377 -23.57 6.68 1.39
CA ALA A 377 -23.30 7.21 0.05
C ALA A 377 -24.59 7.45 -0.77
N ARG A 378 -25.75 7.03 -0.26
CA ARG A 378 -27.09 7.37 -0.78
C ARG A 378 -27.53 8.70 -0.19
#